data_AF-A0A1B3WPL7-F1
#
_entry.id   AF-A0A1B3WPL7-F1
#
_cell.length_a   1.000
_cell.length_b   1.000
_cell.length_c   1.000
_cell.angle_alpha   90.00
_cell.angle_beta   90.00
_cell.angle_gamma   90.00
#
_symmetry.space_group_name_H-M   'P 1'
#
loop_
_entity.id
_entity.type
_entity.pdbx_description
1 polymer ?
#
loop_
_entity_poly.entity_id
_entity_poly.type
_entity_poly.pdbx_seq_one_letter_code
_entity_poly.pdbx_strand_id
1 'polypeptide(L)'
;MSPGEPTPTPARKPNRLADGIVLLTILILTAVFVTLRIRTNGILTDSVAAQDTESYFQCADRNFLTRSGYTCSRSAALPFLYSLLNPTGDHELTVLAEPFFGSTPRLAVQPGTEAIILFQLIFSIVSWVLFVWTAASLFENPSARVFAALILFAFAFVPQQSDWDSILLSESLSFSFFILMSAFFLWFLRFALSRPARNSRETVQTAAAAALTFLSAAGWIFTRDTNAYYVALIALLCFGLTAAKLRRRALRAAIVPGALTIALAVLFLFQQSAFRESERWLLPMMNNYVGNVFPYETRVAWFAERGMPVSETLLTRTGSAEYNGVAEEKEFIEWLRNDGTKTYTAFLVDHPLLTALSIYNAADEFFAENVQPFFYGAKEDKPRWAEPLGNLLHPLTSALLLIAPALCLILIGSRAAPGNPLWTVFACLLTVGGIALTGIAYLGEVRSIWRHVLSGVFMLRLATWIGLLAVYDRTRSARTEKKEKDDGPGGKQNSAII
;
A
#
# COMPACT_ATOMS: atom_id res chain seq x y z
N MET A 1 45.03 16.68 -11.79
CA MET A 1 43.88 17.61 -11.83
C MET A 1 42.68 16.89 -11.22
N SER A 2 42.24 17.33 -10.04
CA SER A 2 41.06 16.76 -9.37
C SER A 2 39.80 17.17 -10.15
N PRO A 3 38.83 16.27 -10.40
CA PRO A 3 37.56 16.67 -11.00
C PRO A 3 36.88 17.66 -10.04
N GLY A 4 36.61 18.87 -10.53
CA GLY A 4 35.98 19.93 -9.76
C GLY A 4 34.68 19.44 -9.12
N GLU A 5 34.58 19.60 -7.80
CA GLU A 5 33.31 19.38 -7.11
C GLU A 5 32.24 20.30 -7.71
N PRO A 6 31.03 19.79 -7.99
CA PRO A 6 29.93 20.64 -8.43
C PRO A 6 29.63 21.66 -7.33
N THR A 7 29.81 22.93 -7.66
CA THR A 7 29.44 24.08 -6.83
C THR A 7 27.99 23.92 -6.37
N PRO A 8 27.72 24.07 -5.06
CA PRO A 8 26.37 23.89 -4.53
C PRO A 8 25.43 24.91 -5.14
N THR A 9 24.29 24.43 -5.64
CA THR A 9 23.17 25.28 -6.05
C THR A 9 22.81 26.18 -4.87
N PRO A 10 22.76 27.52 -5.02
CA PRO A 10 22.45 28.42 -3.92
C PRO A 10 21.07 28.08 -3.37
N ALA A 11 20.99 27.92 -2.04
CA ALA A 11 19.73 27.68 -1.36
C ALA A 11 18.76 28.83 -1.67
N ARG A 12 17.58 28.50 -2.22
CA ARG A 12 16.51 29.46 -2.54
C ARG A 12 16.25 30.34 -1.31
N LYS A 13 16.37 31.67 -1.47
CA LYS A 13 15.98 32.60 -0.41
C LYS A 13 14.47 32.40 -0.14
N PRO A 14 14.07 32.10 1.12
CA PRO A 14 12.68 31.82 1.43
C PRO A 14 11.82 33.06 1.17
N ASN A 15 10.85 32.94 0.26
CA ASN A 15 9.84 33.96 0.05
C ASN A 15 8.75 33.75 1.11
N ARG A 16 8.98 34.32 2.30
CA ARG A 16 8.14 34.11 3.50
C ARG A 16 6.65 34.36 3.25
N LEU A 17 6.30 35.32 2.39
CA LEU A 17 4.91 35.61 2.05
C LEU A 17 4.29 34.47 1.23
N ALA A 18 4.97 34.01 0.18
CA ALA A 18 4.50 32.90 -0.64
C ALA A 18 4.40 31.59 0.14
N ASP A 19 5.38 31.28 0.99
CA ASP A 19 5.34 30.10 1.87
C ASP A 19 4.19 30.19 2.89
N GLY A 20 3.91 31.39 3.43
CA GLY A 20 2.78 31.62 4.33
C GLY A 20 1.41 31.41 3.66
N ILE A 21 1.25 31.90 2.42
CA ILE A 21 0.02 31.68 1.63
C ILE A 21 -0.19 30.20 1.36
N VAL A 22 0.86 29.48 0.93
CA VAL A 22 0.78 28.03 0.67
C VAL A 22 0.36 27.26 1.93
N LEU A 23 0.99 27.57 3.07
CA LEU A 23 0.65 26.92 4.33
C LEU A 23 -0.82 27.17 4.71
N LEU A 24 -1.29 28.42 4.61
CA LEU A 24 -2.69 28.76 4.86
C LEU A 24 -3.63 28.01 3.91
N THR A 25 -3.30 27.91 2.62
CA THR A 25 -4.10 27.13 1.66
C THR A 25 -4.17 25.66 2.05
N ILE A 26 -3.05 25.04 2.43
CA ILE A 26 -3.03 23.63 2.85
C ILE A 26 -3.83 23.43 4.14
N LEU A 27 -3.77 24.36 5.09
CA LEU A 27 -4.59 24.35 6.30
C LEU A 27 -6.09 24.41 5.97
N ILE A 28 -6.49 25.30 5.06
CA ILE A 28 -7.88 25.40 4.59
C ILE A 28 -8.31 24.09 3.91
N LEU A 29 -7.50 23.55 3.00
CA LEU A 29 -7.79 22.27 2.34
C LEU A 29 -7.90 21.11 3.34
N THR A 30 -7.08 21.11 4.39
CA THR A 30 -7.15 20.12 5.47
C THR A 30 -8.46 20.24 6.24
N ALA A 31 -8.85 21.47 6.63
CA ALA A 31 -10.11 21.70 7.32
C ALA A 31 -11.33 21.31 6.46
N VAL A 32 -11.29 21.62 5.15
CA VAL A 32 -12.31 21.21 4.18
C VAL A 32 -12.37 19.69 4.08
N PHE A 33 -11.23 19.02 3.90
CA PHE A 33 -11.17 17.55 3.83
C PHE A 33 -11.78 16.90 5.07
N VAL A 34 -11.34 17.30 6.27
CA VAL A 34 -11.85 16.74 7.54
C VAL A 34 -13.35 17.00 7.69
N THR A 35 -13.80 18.23 7.41
CA THR A 35 -15.22 18.60 7.52
C THR A 35 -16.08 17.80 6.56
N LEU A 36 -15.65 17.68 5.30
CA LEU A 36 -16.38 16.89 4.30
C LEU A 36 -16.42 15.42 4.71
N ARG A 37 -15.28 14.82 5.09
CA ARG A 37 -15.21 13.42 5.53
C ARG A 37 -16.17 13.11 6.68
N ILE A 38 -16.31 14.02 7.65
CA ILE A 38 -17.23 13.84 8.78
C ILE A 38 -18.69 14.06 8.35
N ARG A 39 -18.97 15.06 7.53
CA ARG A 39 -20.36 15.43 7.20
C ARG A 39 -20.99 14.58 6.09
N THR A 40 -20.21 14.14 5.12
CA THR A 40 -20.76 13.42 3.95
C THR A 40 -20.78 11.92 4.13
N ASN A 41 -20.04 11.35 5.09
CA ASN A 41 -20.01 9.90 5.32
C ASN A 41 -21.27 9.35 6.01
N GLY A 42 -22.29 10.19 6.24
CA GLY A 42 -23.54 9.79 6.88
C GLY A 42 -23.39 9.62 8.39
N ILE A 43 -24.10 8.64 8.97
CA ILE A 43 -23.98 8.29 10.39
C ILE A 43 -22.64 7.60 10.60
N LEU A 44 -21.80 8.17 11.47
CA LEU A 44 -20.40 7.74 11.62
C LEU A 44 -20.22 6.35 12.22
N THR A 45 -21.26 5.81 12.85
CA THR A 45 -21.28 4.47 13.47
C THR A 45 -21.91 3.42 12.56
N ASP A 46 -22.52 3.83 11.44
CA ASP A 46 -23.12 2.89 10.51
C ASP A 46 -22.04 2.11 9.77
N SER A 47 -22.23 0.79 9.73
CA SER A 47 -21.27 -0.13 9.16
C SER A 47 -21.94 -1.37 8.59
N VAL A 48 -21.11 -2.23 8.01
CA VAL A 48 -21.51 -3.55 7.52
C VAL A 48 -20.45 -4.57 7.87
N ALA A 49 -20.90 -5.76 8.26
CA ALA A 49 -20.03 -6.91 8.47
C ALA A 49 -20.05 -7.84 7.26
N ALA A 50 -19.06 -8.72 7.17
CA ALA A 50 -19.04 -9.84 6.24
C ALA A 50 -19.09 -11.15 7.03
N GLN A 51 -19.29 -12.29 6.35
CA GLN A 51 -19.20 -13.61 6.99
C GLN A 51 -17.88 -13.82 7.76
N ASP A 52 -16.81 -13.18 7.30
CA ASP A 52 -15.50 -13.24 7.94
C ASP A 52 -15.41 -12.44 9.26
N THR A 53 -16.34 -11.50 9.50
CA THR A 53 -16.22 -10.51 10.58
C THR A 53 -16.20 -11.15 11.97
N GLU A 54 -17.07 -12.13 12.20
CA GLU A 54 -17.17 -12.87 13.47
C GLU A 54 -15.82 -13.47 13.89
N SER A 55 -15.07 -14.03 12.94
CA SER A 55 -13.79 -14.66 13.24
C SER A 55 -12.70 -13.68 13.66
N TYR A 56 -12.85 -12.36 13.46
CA TYR A 56 -11.95 -11.37 14.07
C TYR A 56 -12.22 -11.21 15.56
N PHE A 57 -13.49 -11.22 15.98
CA PHE A 57 -13.86 -11.20 17.41
C PHE A 57 -13.38 -12.46 18.12
N GLN A 58 -13.54 -13.64 17.51
CA GLN A 58 -13.00 -14.89 18.05
C GLN A 58 -11.47 -14.87 18.23
N CYS A 59 -10.74 -14.15 17.36
CA CYS A 59 -9.31 -13.97 17.50
C CYS A 59 -8.91 -12.86 18.48
N ALA A 60 -9.84 -11.96 18.86
CA ALA A 60 -9.58 -10.84 19.76
C ALA A 60 -9.31 -11.30 21.20
N ASP A 61 -9.80 -12.47 21.59
CA ASP A 61 -9.59 -13.07 22.92
C ASP A 61 -8.15 -13.61 23.13
N ARG A 62 -7.31 -13.57 22.09
CA ARG A 62 -5.93 -14.08 22.17
C ARG A 62 -5.01 -13.11 22.90
N ASN A 63 -3.95 -13.64 23.51
CA ASN A 63 -2.93 -12.81 24.14
C ASN A 63 -1.89 -12.34 23.10
N PHE A 64 -2.02 -11.08 22.66
CA PHE A 64 -1.13 -10.42 21.69
C PHE A 64 0.29 -10.13 22.20
N LEU A 65 0.58 -10.36 23.50
CA LEU A 65 1.96 -10.35 24.02
C LEU A 65 2.68 -11.68 23.77
N THR A 66 1.95 -12.69 23.29
CA THR A 66 2.47 -14.04 23.04
C THR A 66 2.30 -14.41 21.57
N ARG A 67 2.97 -15.49 21.16
CA ARG A 67 2.86 -16.05 19.80
C ARG A 67 1.41 -16.38 19.40
N SER A 68 0.56 -16.75 20.36
CA SER A 68 -0.84 -17.12 20.12
C SER A 68 -1.69 -16.01 19.47
N GLY A 69 -1.39 -14.72 19.75
CA GLY A 69 -2.08 -13.59 19.13
C GLY A 69 -1.78 -13.42 17.63
N TYR A 70 -0.70 -14.01 17.14
CA TYR A 70 -0.25 -13.88 15.74
C TYR A 70 -0.55 -15.13 14.91
N THR A 71 -0.88 -16.25 15.56
CA THR A 71 -1.13 -17.55 14.93
C THR A 71 -2.61 -17.91 14.82
N CYS A 72 -3.52 -16.96 15.08
CA CYS A 72 -4.95 -17.16 14.89
C CYS A 72 -5.36 -17.28 13.40
N SER A 73 -6.59 -17.71 13.14
CA SER A 73 -7.17 -17.82 11.78
C SER A 73 -7.33 -16.46 11.07
N ARG A 74 -7.19 -15.35 11.80
CA ARG A 74 -7.08 -14.00 11.25
C ARG A 74 -5.77 -13.33 11.62
N SER A 75 -5.31 -12.45 10.73
CA SER A 75 -4.09 -11.67 10.96
C SER A 75 -4.29 -10.66 12.08
N ALA A 76 -3.25 -10.42 12.87
CA ALA A 76 -3.37 -9.90 14.24
C ALA A 76 -3.84 -8.45 14.40
N ALA A 77 -3.70 -7.57 13.39
CA ALA A 77 -3.93 -6.14 13.59
C ALA A 77 -5.39 -5.79 13.93
N LEU A 78 -6.34 -6.39 13.21
CA LEU A 78 -7.78 -6.13 13.42
C LEU A 78 -8.29 -6.79 14.72
N PRO A 79 -8.00 -8.08 15.00
CA PRO A 79 -8.30 -8.70 16.29
C PRO A 79 -7.70 -7.96 17.49
N PHE A 80 -6.44 -7.50 17.38
CA PHE A 80 -5.82 -6.70 18.43
C PHE A 80 -6.59 -5.40 18.68
N LEU A 81 -7.00 -4.71 17.61
CA LEU A 81 -7.82 -3.51 17.73
C LEU A 81 -9.16 -3.80 18.39
N TYR A 82 -9.81 -4.91 18.02
CA TYR A 82 -11.11 -5.29 18.58
C TYR A 82 -10.97 -5.57 20.08
N SER A 83 -9.91 -6.27 20.51
CA SER A 83 -9.63 -6.52 21.93
C SER A 83 -9.45 -5.24 22.75
N LEU A 84 -8.91 -4.19 22.11
CA LEU A 84 -8.68 -2.89 22.75
C LEU A 84 -9.94 -2.04 22.82
N LEU A 85 -10.75 -2.05 21.75
CA LEU A 85 -11.90 -1.15 21.59
C LEU A 85 -13.24 -1.77 22.00
N ASN A 86 -13.32 -3.10 22.07
CA ASN A 86 -14.44 -3.85 22.62
C ASN A 86 -13.89 -4.93 23.58
N PRO A 87 -13.47 -4.54 24.80
CA PRO A 87 -12.87 -5.46 25.76
C PRO A 87 -13.88 -6.43 26.40
N THR A 88 -15.19 -6.16 26.34
CA THR A 88 -16.20 -7.10 26.85
C THR A 88 -16.48 -8.22 25.86
N GLY A 89 -16.19 -8.00 24.57
CA GLY A 89 -16.47 -8.94 23.49
C GLY A 89 -17.95 -8.96 23.08
N ASP A 90 -18.81 -8.18 23.75
CA ASP A 90 -20.23 -8.13 23.43
C ASP A 90 -20.45 -7.41 22.11
N HIS A 91 -21.07 -8.08 21.14
CA HIS A 91 -21.41 -7.49 19.86
C HIS A 91 -22.57 -8.24 19.20
N GLU A 92 -23.26 -7.56 18.28
CA GLU A 92 -24.29 -8.15 17.45
C GLU A 92 -24.08 -7.71 15.99
N LEU A 93 -23.94 -8.68 15.09
CA LEU A 93 -23.82 -8.44 13.66
C LEU A 93 -25.21 -8.53 13.02
N THR A 94 -25.92 -7.40 12.98
CA THR A 94 -27.27 -7.27 12.43
C THR A 94 -27.29 -7.21 10.90
N VAL A 95 -26.25 -6.66 10.27
CA VAL A 95 -26.15 -6.51 8.81
C VAL A 95 -24.92 -7.20 8.25
N LEU A 96 -25.15 -8.22 7.42
CA LEU A 96 -24.12 -9.01 6.75
C LEU A 96 -24.16 -8.78 5.23
N ALA A 97 -23.01 -8.45 4.66
CA ALA A 97 -22.80 -8.34 3.23
C ALA A 97 -22.07 -9.57 2.67
N GLU A 98 -22.58 -10.06 1.55
CA GLU A 98 -22.02 -11.18 0.81
C GLU A 98 -22.01 -10.86 -0.69
N PRO A 99 -21.05 -10.04 -1.14
CA PRO A 99 -21.04 -9.57 -2.52
C PRO A 99 -20.92 -10.70 -3.54
N PHE A 100 -20.22 -11.78 -3.18
CA PHE A 100 -20.11 -12.98 -4.01
C PHE A 100 -21.47 -13.64 -4.30
N PHE A 101 -22.42 -13.53 -3.37
CA PHE A 101 -23.78 -14.04 -3.49
C PHE A 101 -24.80 -12.94 -3.86
N GLY A 102 -24.33 -11.73 -4.20
CA GLY A 102 -25.18 -10.60 -4.60
C GLY A 102 -25.86 -9.85 -3.44
N SER A 103 -25.48 -10.10 -2.19
CA SER A 103 -26.01 -9.36 -1.04
C SER A 103 -25.28 -8.02 -0.86
N THR A 104 -26.03 -6.93 -1.01
CA THR A 104 -25.55 -5.55 -0.85
C THR A 104 -26.49 -4.76 0.06
N PRO A 105 -26.42 -4.96 1.38
CA PRO A 105 -27.33 -4.30 2.30
C PRO A 105 -27.04 -2.80 2.42
N ARG A 106 -27.97 -2.08 3.05
CA ARG A 106 -27.70 -0.72 3.56
C ARG A 106 -26.90 -0.81 4.85
N LEU A 107 -26.10 0.22 5.12
CA LEU A 107 -25.39 0.30 6.38
C LEU A 107 -26.38 0.45 7.55
N ALA A 108 -25.98 -0.07 8.71
CA ALA A 108 -26.70 0.11 9.95
C ALA A 108 -25.73 0.09 11.13
N VAL A 109 -26.22 0.46 12.31
CA VAL A 109 -25.50 0.26 13.55
C VAL A 109 -25.37 -1.24 13.82
N GLN A 110 -24.14 -1.68 14.08
CA GLN A 110 -23.79 -3.02 14.52
C GLN A 110 -23.43 -2.92 16.02
N PRO A 111 -24.37 -3.24 16.94
CA PRO A 111 -24.17 -3.03 18.38
C PRO A 111 -22.84 -3.61 18.88
N GLY A 112 -22.09 -2.84 19.67
CA GLY A 112 -20.80 -3.26 20.23
C GLY A 112 -19.60 -3.05 19.30
N THR A 113 -19.79 -2.45 18.12
CA THR A 113 -18.72 -2.19 17.14
C THR A 113 -18.48 -0.70 16.87
N GLU A 114 -19.24 0.18 17.52
CA GLU A 114 -19.25 1.62 17.23
C GLU A 114 -17.88 2.26 17.45
N ALA A 115 -17.19 1.88 18.53
CA ALA A 115 -15.84 2.37 18.83
C ALA A 115 -14.83 1.95 17.75
N ILE A 116 -14.98 0.73 17.21
CA ILE A 116 -14.12 0.19 16.14
C ILE A 116 -14.30 1.01 14.86
N ILE A 117 -15.54 1.28 14.45
CA ILE A 117 -15.84 2.05 13.25
C ILE A 117 -15.39 3.51 13.38
N LEU A 118 -15.64 4.14 14.53
CA LEU A 118 -15.16 5.49 14.80
C LEU A 118 -13.63 5.55 14.76
N PHE A 119 -12.95 4.56 15.32
CA PHE A 119 -11.50 4.46 15.22
C PHE A 119 -11.03 4.31 13.77
N GLN A 120 -11.62 3.41 12.98
CA GLN A 120 -11.28 3.21 11.57
C GLN A 120 -11.36 4.55 10.80
N LEU A 121 -12.45 5.28 10.96
CA LEU A 121 -12.65 6.58 10.32
C LEU A 121 -11.61 7.61 10.77
N ILE A 122 -11.43 7.79 12.09
CA ILE A 122 -10.49 8.79 12.64
C ILE A 122 -9.06 8.45 12.21
N PHE A 123 -8.68 7.18 12.32
CA PHE A 123 -7.35 6.70 11.94
C PHE A 123 -7.08 6.90 10.46
N SER A 124 -8.07 6.65 9.60
CA SER A 124 -8.02 6.93 8.17
C SER A 124 -7.81 8.43 7.88
N ILE A 125 -8.61 9.31 8.50
CA ILE A 125 -8.46 10.77 8.36
C ILE A 125 -7.07 11.23 8.79
N VAL A 126 -6.61 10.83 9.98
CA VAL A 126 -5.29 11.22 10.52
C VAL A 126 -4.17 10.74 9.62
N SER A 127 -4.24 9.49 9.14
CA SER A 127 -3.22 8.91 8.25
C SER A 127 -3.09 9.71 6.96
N TRP A 128 -4.21 10.05 6.32
CA TRP A 128 -4.22 10.88 5.11
C TRP A 128 -3.73 12.30 5.34
N VAL A 129 -4.12 12.95 6.44
CA VAL A 129 -3.63 14.29 6.79
C VAL A 129 -2.12 14.28 6.97
N LEU A 130 -1.57 13.32 7.72
CA LEU A 130 -0.13 13.18 7.91
C LEU A 130 0.62 12.93 6.60
N PHE A 131 0.08 12.05 5.75
CA PHE A 131 0.66 11.76 4.44
C PHE A 131 0.68 12.99 3.53
N VAL A 132 -0.46 13.67 3.39
CA VAL A 132 -0.61 14.87 2.54
C VAL A 132 0.30 15.99 3.02
N TRP A 133 0.33 16.26 4.33
CA TRP A 133 1.21 17.29 4.90
C TRP A 133 2.68 16.97 4.67
N THR A 134 3.07 15.72 4.89
CA THR A 134 4.44 15.28 4.64
C THR A 134 4.79 15.44 3.18
N ALA A 135 3.97 14.92 2.26
CA ALA A 135 4.18 15.01 0.82
C ALA A 135 4.24 16.48 0.34
N ALA A 136 3.26 17.30 0.69
CA ALA A 136 3.20 18.71 0.29
C ALA A 136 4.42 19.50 0.82
N SER A 137 4.93 19.18 2.01
CA SER A 137 6.12 19.83 2.57
C SER A 137 7.43 19.49 1.84
N LEU A 138 7.43 18.40 1.05
CA LEU A 138 8.61 17.87 0.36
C LEU A 138 8.72 18.28 -1.12
N PHE A 139 7.64 18.83 -1.70
CA PHE A 139 7.71 19.43 -3.04
C PHE A 139 8.42 20.80 -3.00
N GLU A 140 9.19 21.09 -4.04
CA GLU A 140 10.02 22.30 -4.11
C GLU A 140 9.20 23.54 -4.49
N ASN A 141 8.21 23.37 -5.38
CA ASN A 141 7.43 24.48 -5.92
C ASN A 141 6.12 24.71 -5.15
N PRO A 142 5.81 25.97 -4.75
CA PRO A 142 4.55 26.34 -4.10
C PRO A 142 3.29 25.75 -4.75
N SER A 143 3.18 25.80 -6.08
CA SER A 143 2.03 25.25 -6.80
C SER A 143 1.98 23.73 -6.75
N ALA A 144 3.12 23.04 -6.81
CA ALA A 144 3.17 21.58 -6.65
C ALA A 144 2.73 21.17 -5.24
N ARG A 145 3.06 21.93 -4.19
CA ARG A 145 2.57 21.68 -2.82
C ARG A 145 1.05 21.77 -2.73
N VAL A 146 0.46 22.82 -3.30
CA VAL A 146 -1.00 23.03 -3.30
C VAL A 146 -1.70 21.96 -4.14
N PHE A 147 -1.19 21.65 -5.34
CA PHE A 147 -1.76 20.58 -6.17
C PHE A 147 -1.63 19.20 -5.54
N ALA A 148 -0.51 18.90 -4.88
CA ALA A 148 -0.37 17.66 -4.12
C ALA A 148 -1.41 17.59 -3.01
N ALA A 149 -1.60 18.65 -2.24
CA ALA A 149 -2.62 18.67 -1.19
C ALA A 149 -4.04 18.48 -1.76
N LEU A 150 -4.39 19.22 -2.82
CA LEU A 150 -5.70 19.13 -3.46
C LEU A 150 -5.97 17.72 -4.02
N ILE A 151 -5.06 17.17 -4.81
CA ILE A 151 -5.23 15.88 -5.47
C ILE A 151 -5.26 14.75 -4.44
N LEU A 152 -4.35 14.74 -3.47
CA LEU A 152 -4.27 13.66 -2.49
C LEU A 152 -5.46 13.70 -1.51
N PHE A 153 -5.94 14.87 -1.09
CA PHE A 153 -7.17 14.96 -0.30
C PHE A 153 -8.40 14.54 -1.11
N ALA A 154 -8.49 14.93 -2.38
CA ALA A 154 -9.58 14.47 -3.24
C ALA A 154 -9.53 12.94 -3.43
N PHE A 155 -8.34 12.38 -3.64
CA PHE A 155 -8.12 10.94 -3.80
C PHE A 155 -8.57 10.14 -2.57
N ALA A 156 -8.36 10.72 -1.37
CA ALA A 156 -8.78 10.14 -0.10
C ALA A 156 -10.27 10.35 0.24
N PHE A 157 -10.91 11.36 -0.35
CA PHE A 157 -12.28 11.75 -0.04
C PHE A 157 -13.34 10.94 -0.79
N VAL A 158 -13.05 10.54 -2.02
CA VAL A 158 -14.02 9.88 -2.92
C VAL A 158 -14.44 8.48 -2.43
N PRO A 159 -15.65 7.99 -2.79
CA PRO A 159 -16.21 6.70 -2.35
C PRO A 159 -15.29 5.50 -2.53
N GLN A 160 -14.50 5.48 -3.61
CA GLN A 160 -13.51 4.44 -3.93
C GLN A 160 -12.52 4.19 -2.77
N GLN A 161 -12.26 5.20 -1.96
CA GLN A 161 -11.42 5.10 -0.77
C GLN A 161 -12.23 5.23 0.52
N SER A 162 -13.13 6.20 0.61
CA SER A 162 -13.81 6.54 1.87
C SER A 162 -14.75 5.47 2.38
N ASP A 163 -15.34 4.68 1.48
CA ASP A 163 -16.37 3.72 1.85
C ASP A 163 -15.81 2.54 2.65
N TRP A 164 -14.53 2.23 2.46
CA TRP A 164 -13.84 1.16 3.18
C TRP A 164 -13.81 1.38 4.69
N ASP A 165 -13.92 2.62 5.17
CA ASP A 165 -13.88 2.91 6.61
C ASP A 165 -15.10 2.35 7.37
N SER A 166 -16.22 2.10 6.66
CA SER A 166 -17.46 1.56 7.24
C SER A 166 -17.61 0.04 7.12
N ILE A 167 -16.56 -0.67 6.70
CA ILE A 167 -16.60 -2.12 6.53
C ILE A 167 -15.77 -2.76 7.66
N LEU A 168 -16.37 -3.70 8.39
CA LEU A 168 -15.70 -4.47 9.46
C LEU A 168 -14.80 -5.57 8.88
N LEU A 169 -13.81 -5.16 8.08
CA LEU A 169 -12.84 -6.01 7.40
C LEU A 169 -11.42 -5.41 7.45
N SER A 170 -10.43 -6.24 7.14
CA SER A 170 -9.00 -5.89 7.20
C SER A 170 -8.60 -4.69 6.33
N GLU A 171 -9.31 -4.47 5.23
CA GLU A 171 -8.99 -3.50 4.18
C GLU A 171 -9.02 -2.06 4.71
N SER A 172 -9.95 -1.74 5.61
CA SER A 172 -10.10 -0.40 6.21
C SER A 172 -8.82 0.05 6.94
N LEU A 173 -8.29 -0.82 7.81
CA LEU A 173 -7.04 -0.60 8.51
C LEU A 173 -5.84 -0.73 7.58
N SER A 174 -5.88 -1.66 6.62
CA SER A 174 -4.77 -1.89 5.69
C SER A 174 -4.44 -0.63 4.89
N PHE A 175 -5.44 0.05 4.32
CA PHE A 175 -5.18 1.30 3.58
C PHE A 175 -4.68 2.42 4.49
N SER A 176 -5.26 2.56 5.68
CA SER A 176 -4.86 3.59 6.65
C SER A 176 -3.41 3.41 7.11
N PHE A 177 -3.03 2.20 7.51
CA PHE A 177 -1.65 1.89 7.90
C PHE A 177 -0.66 2.04 6.74
N PHE A 178 -1.04 1.65 5.52
CA PHE A 178 -0.19 1.84 4.34
C PHE A 178 0.09 3.33 4.08
N ILE A 179 -0.93 4.18 4.15
CA ILE A 179 -0.80 5.63 3.95
C ILE A 179 0.03 6.26 5.07
N LEU A 180 -0.20 5.85 6.32
CA LEU A 180 0.60 6.29 7.47
C LEU A 180 2.07 5.89 7.34
N MET A 181 2.33 4.64 6.96
CA MET A 181 3.68 4.13 6.67
C MET A 181 4.33 4.91 5.53
N SER A 182 3.58 5.21 4.47
CA SER A 182 4.05 6.04 3.35
C SER A 182 4.47 7.44 3.79
N ALA A 183 3.73 8.06 4.72
CA ALA A 183 4.07 9.36 5.29
C ALA A 183 5.41 9.31 6.04
N PHE A 184 5.54 8.38 6.98
CA PHE A 184 6.76 8.25 7.78
C PHE A 184 7.96 7.80 6.94
N PHE A 185 7.73 6.95 5.94
CA PHE A 185 8.78 6.50 5.05
C PHE A 185 9.27 7.62 4.12
N LEU A 186 8.39 8.47 3.60
CA LEU A 186 8.77 9.69 2.88
C LEU A 186 9.63 10.61 3.75
N TRP A 187 9.21 10.80 5.01
CA TRP A 187 9.96 11.61 5.97
C TRP A 187 11.35 11.00 6.26
N PHE A 188 11.43 9.68 6.38
CA PHE A 188 12.70 8.96 6.51
C PHE A 188 13.59 9.11 5.27
N LEU A 189 13.04 8.91 4.06
CA LEU A 189 13.77 9.02 2.79
C LEU A 189 14.36 10.42 2.59
N ARG A 190 13.65 11.47 3.00
CA ARG A 190 14.14 12.86 2.98
C ARG A 190 15.52 12.97 3.62
N PHE A 191 15.70 12.39 4.79
CA PHE A 191 16.98 12.46 5.50
C PHE A 191 17.97 11.39 5.03
N ALA A 192 17.51 10.17 4.77
CA ALA A 192 18.36 9.06 4.37
C ALA A 192 19.06 9.31 3.00
N LEU A 193 18.34 9.91 2.05
CA LEU A 193 18.87 10.26 0.72
C LEU A 193 19.71 11.54 0.73
N SER A 194 19.54 12.40 1.73
CA SER A 194 20.32 13.63 1.88
C SER A 194 21.80 13.33 2.22
N ARG A 195 22.66 14.35 2.11
CA ARG A 195 24.06 14.29 2.55
C ARG A 195 24.15 13.85 4.03
N PRO A 196 25.27 13.26 4.49
CA PRO A 196 25.41 12.78 5.86
C PRO A 196 24.96 13.84 6.86
N ALA A 197 24.16 13.43 7.84
CA ALA A 197 23.64 14.32 8.88
C ALA A 197 24.78 15.17 9.46
N ARG A 198 24.62 16.49 9.41
CA ARG A 198 25.65 17.44 9.85
C ARG A 198 25.62 17.68 11.36
N ASN A 199 24.50 17.35 12.01
CA ASN A 199 24.30 17.55 13.45
C ASN A 199 23.51 16.39 14.10
N SER A 200 23.50 16.38 15.43
CA SER A 200 22.78 15.39 16.25
C SER A 200 21.26 15.44 16.03
N ARG A 201 20.70 16.62 15.81
CA ARG A 201 19.25 16.82 15.61
C ARG A 201 18.73 16.10 14.37
N GLU A 202 19.42 16.19 13.24
CA GLU A 202 19.08 15.48 12.00
C GLU A 202 19.14 13.96 12.19
N THR A 203 20.09 13.48 13.00
CA THR A 203 20.19 12.05 13.32
C THR A 203 18.98 11.58 14.14
N VAL A 204 18.58 12.35 15.16
CA VAL A 204 17.38 12.06 15.97
C VAL A 204 16.11 12.07 15.12
N GLN A 205 15.97 13.04 14.21
CA GLN A 205 14.82 13.10 13.28
C GLN A 205 14.79 11.90 12.34
N THR A 206 15.93 11.48 11.80
CA THR A 206 16.03 10.29 10.94
C THR A 206 15.67 9.02 11.71
N ALA A 207 16.16 8.89 12.95
CA ALA A 207 15.85 7.75 13.81
C ALA A 207 14.37 7.71 14.21
N ALA A 208 13.77 8.87 14.54
CA ALA A 208 12.34 8.97 14.82
C ALA A 208 11.49 8.60 13.60
N ALA A 209 11.85 9.07 12.40
CA ALA A 209 11.18 8.71 11.16
C ALA A 209 11.30 7.21 10.86
N ALA A 210 12.48 6.61 11.10
CA ALA A 210 12.69 5.17 10.95
C ALA A 210 11.85 4.36 11.96
N ALA A 211 11.80 4.79 13.22
CA ALA A 211 10.99 4.13 14.25
C ALA A 211 9.49 4.19 13.92
N LEU A 212 8.99 5.35 13.48
CA LEU A 212 7.59 5.48 13.06
C LEU A 212 7.28 4.69 11.78
N THR A 213 8.23 4.60 10.85
CA THR A 213 8.12 3.70 9.68
C THR A 213 8.00 2.25 10.15
N PHE A 214 8.84 1.81 11.09
CA PHE A 214 8.79 0.46 11.62
C PHE A 214 7.45 0.17 12.33
N LEU A 215 6.97 1.07 13.20
CA LEU A 215 5.71 0.89 13.93
C LEU A 215 4.50 0.81 12.99
N SER A 216 4.44 1.69 11.99
CA SER A 216 3.38 1.66 10.99
C SER A 216 3.47 0.43 10.08
N ALA A 217 4.67 0.00 9.69
CA ALA A 217 4.89 -1.25 8.96
C ALA A 217 4.49 -2.49 9.79
N ALA A 218 4.74 -2.47 11.10
CA ALA A 218 4.31 -3.53 12.01
C ALA A 218 2.78 -3.59 12.13
N GLY A 219 2.09 -2.45 12.22
CA GLY A 219 0.63 -2.44 12.14
C GLY A 219 0.11 -2.97 10.80
N TRP A 220 0.74 -2.53 9.70
CA TRP A 220 0.30 -2.86 8.34
C TRP A 220 0.54 -4.33 7.94
N ILE A 221 1.68 -4.91 8.30
CA ILE A 221 2.00 -6.30 7.92
C ILE A 221 1.03 -7.30 8.54
N PHE A 222 0.41 -6.94 9.66
CA PHE A 222 -0.59 -7.75 10.36
C PHE A 222 -2.03 -7.41 9.99
N THR A 223 -2.31 -6.53 9.02
CA THR A 223 -3.66 -6.43 8.45
C THR A 223 -3.89 -7.51 7.40
N ARG A 224 -2.88 -7.83 6.58
CA ARG A 224 -2.94 -8.85 5.53
C ARG A 224 -1.59 -9.52 5.32
N ASP A 225 -1.59 -10.84 5.12
CA ASP A 225 -0.37 -11.62 5.01
C ASP A 225 0.49 -11.25 3.78
N THR A 226 -0.13 -10.79 2.67
CA THR A 226 0.60 -10.37 1.46
C THR A 226 1.37 -9.05 1.65
N ASN A 227 1.00 -8.20 2.62
CA ASN A 227 1.68 -6.92 2.88
C ASN A 227 3.15 -7.11 3.27
N ALA A 228 3.50 -8.30 3.80
CA ALA A 228 4.85 -8.68 4.18
C ALA A 228 5.87 -8.53 3.05
N TYR A 229 5.49 -8.83 1.82
CA TYR A 229 6.39 -8.75 0.67
C TYR A 229 6.77 -7.29 0.32
N TYR A 230 5.88 -6.34 0.54
CA TYR A 230 6.20 -4.92 0.37
C TYR A 230 7.08 -4.40 1.51
N VAL A 231 6.87 -4.86 2.75
CA VAL A 231 7.77 -4.56 3.87
C VAL A 231 9.18 -5.11 3.60
N ALA A 232 9.29 -6.31 3.04
CA ALA A 232 10.57 -6.86 2.59
C ALA A 232 11.21 -6.01 1.49
N LEU A 233 10.43 -5.49 0.54
CA LEU A 233 10.92 -4.56 -0.49
C LEU A 233 11.47 -3.26 0.11
N ILE A 234 10.81 -2.69 1.13
CA ILE A 234 11.34 -1.54 1.89
C ILE A 234 12.66 -1.90 2.58
N ALA A 235 12.75 -3.09 3.19
CA ALA A 235 13.97 -3.56 3.83
C ALA A 235 15.13 -3.66 2.82
N LEU A 236 14.88 -4.20 1.62
CA LEU A 236 15.88 -4.26 0.54
C LEU A 236 16.33 -2.87 0.06
N LEU A 237 15.41 -1.91 -0.03
CA LEU A 237 15.76 -0.52 -0.34
C LEU A 237 16.65 0.08 0.76
N CYS A 238 16.30 -0.11 2.03
CA CYS A 238 17.09 0.36 3.17
C CYS A 238 18.47 -0.32 3.24
N PHE A 239 18.56 -1.59 2.86
CA PHE A 239 19.82 -2.30 2.70
C PHE A 239 20.69 -1.63 1.62
N GLY A 240 20.11 -1.34 0.46
CA GLY A 240 20.80 -0.62 -0.61
C GLY A 240 21.30 0.76 -0.19
N LEU A 241 20.50 1.51 0.57
CA LEU A 241 20.92 2.79 1.16
C LEU A 241 22.08 2.62 2.14
N THR A 242 22.01 1.62 3.01
CA THR A 242 23.07 1.28 3.97
C THR A 242 24.37 0.95 3.24
N ALA A 243 24.32 0.02 2.28
CA ALA A 243 25.46 -0.38 1.46
C ALA A 243 26.09 0.82 0.72
N ALA A 244 25.26 1.69 0.14
CA ALA A 244 25.72 2.90 -0.54
C ALA A 244 26.44 3.87 0.41
N LYS A 245 25.96 4.05 1.65
CA LYS A 245 26.62 4.90 2.66
C LYS A 245 27.90 4.27 3.19
N LEU A 246 27.93 2.96 3.42
CA LEU A 246 29.13 2.22 3.82
C LEU A 246 30.23 2.29 2.74
N ARG A 247 29.87 2.12 1.46
CA ARG A 247 30.80 2.28 0.33
C ARG A 247 31.43 3.68 0.27
N ARG A 248 30.68 4.71 0.70
CA ARG A 248 31.17 6.09 0.81
C ARG A 248 31.88 6.38 2.14
N ARG A 249 32.18 5.36 2.96
CA ARG A 249 32.80 5.46 4.29
C ARG A 249 32.02 6.34 5.28
N ALA A 250 30.72 6.51 5.08
CA ALA A 250 29.84 7.31 5.94
C ALA A 250 29.17 6.46 7.02
N LEU A 251 29.96 5.81 7.89
CA LEU A 251 29.48 4.80 8.85
C LEU A 251 28.29 5.29 9.70
N ARG A 252 28.39 6.49 10.30
CA ARG A 252 27.32 7.05 11.14
C ARG A 252 26.00 7.23 10.39
N ALA A 253 26.06 7.60 9.12
CA ALA A 253 24.88 7.76 8.27
C ALA A 253 24.29 6.42 7.79
N ALA A 254 25.02 5.31 7.93
CA ALA A 254 24.56 3.97 7.62
C ALA A 254 23.84 3.28 8.79
N ILE A 255 24.03 3.75 10.03
CA ILE A 255 23.47 3.10 11.24
C ILE A 255 21.95 3.04 11.19
N VAL A 256 21.28 4.17 10.97
CA VAL A 256 19.81 4.24 10.99
C VAL A 256 19.16 3.40 9.87
N PRO A 257 19.52 3.53 8.58
CA PRO A 257 18.96 2.66 7.54
C PRO A 257 19.33 1.18 7.76
N GLY A 258 20.51 0.89 8.31
CA GLY A 258 20.92 -0.48 8.64
C GLY A 258 20.07 -1.09 9.76
N ALA A 259 19.83 -0.34 10.83
CA ALA A 259 18.96 -0.75 11.93
C ALA A 259 17.51 -0.97 11.45
N LEU A 260 16.98 -0.07 10.62
CA LEU A 260 15.65 -0.24 10.03
C LEU A 260 15.58 -1.48 9.13
N THR A 261 16.62 -1.73 8.32
CA THR A 261 16.71 -2.95 7.49
C THR A 261 16.58 -4.21 8.33
N ILE A 262 17.37 -4.30 9.41
CA ILE A 262 17.36 -5.46 10.32
C ILE A 262 15.99 -5.59 10.99
N ALA A 263 15.43 -4.50 11.50
CA ALA A 263 14.13 -4.51 12.17
C ALA A 263 12.99 -4.99 11.24
N LEU A 264 12.94 -4.47 10.01
CA LEU A 264 11.93 -4.90 9.02
C LEU A 264 12.15 -6.35 8.55
N ALA A 265 13.40 -6.80 8.43
CA ALA A 265 13.70 -8.19 8.09
C ALA A 265 13.27 -9.15 9.20
N VAL A 266 13.53 -8.81 10.48
CA VAL A 266 13.06 -9.59 11.64
C VAL A 266 11.54 -9.61 11.68
N LEU A 267 10.88 -8.47 11.47
CA LEU A 267 9.42 -8.38 11.40
C LEU A 267 8.84 -9.26 10.29
N PHE A 268 9.43 -9.23 9.10
CA PHE A 268 9.05 -10.10 7.98
C PHE A 268 9.18 -11.58 8.35
N LEU A 269 10.34 -12.00 8.86
CA LEU A 269 10.57 -13.40 9.26
C LEU A 269 9.62 -13.86 10.36
N PHE A 270 9.35 -12.99 11.34
CA PHE A 270 8.38 -13.26 12.40
C PHE A 270 6.97 -13.43 11.85
N GLN A 271 6.49 -12.52 11.00
CA GLN A 271 5.16 -12.62 10.41
C GLN A 271 5.04 -13.86 9.50
N GLN A 272 6.05 -14.18 8.69
CA GLN A 272 6.05 -15.37 7.85
C GLN A 272 6.03 -16.66 8.67
N SER A 273 6.75 -16.69 9.80
CA SER A 273 6.67 -17.82 10.72
C SER A 273 5.28 -17.98 11.33
N ALA A 274 4.65 -16.88 11.76
CA ALA A 274 3.31 -16.92 12.35
C ALA A 274 2.23 -17.30 11.32
N PHE A 275 2.35 -16.80 10.10
CA PHE A 275 1.46 -17.11 8.97
C PHE A 275 1.47 -18.59 8.60
N ARG A 276 2.65 -19.23 8.60
CA ARG A 276 2.76 -20.66 8.32
C ARG A 276 2.09 -21.51 9.40
N GLU A 277 2.34 -21.18 10.66
CA GLU A 277 1.80 -21.88 11.82
C GLU A 277 0.28 -21.72 11.96
N SER A 278 -0.28 -20.58 11.54
CA SER A 278 -1.71 -20.32 11.60
C SER A 278 -2.54 -21.03 10.52
N GLU A 279 -1.89 -21.65 9.53
CA GLU A 279 -2.52 -22.27 8.36
C GLU A 279 -3.46 -21.35 7.55
N ARG A 280 -3.36 -20.02 7.74
CA ARG A 280 -4.19 -19.02 7.01
C ARG A 280 -3.99 -19.09 5.50
N TRP A 281 -2.83 -19.59 5.09
CA TRP A 281 -2.44 -19.81 3.70
C TRP A 281 -3.11 -21.01 3.05
N LEU A 282 -3.62 -21.97 3.84
CA LEU A 282 -4.07 -23.26 3.36
C LEU A 282 -5.30 -23.13 2.46
N LEU A 283 -6.30 -22.34 2.91
CA LEU A 283 -7.53 -22.13 2.15
C LEU A 283 -7.29 -21.42 0.80
N PRO A 284 -6.57 -20.27 0.75
CA PRO A 284 -6.20 -19.67 -0.53
C PRO A 284 -5.41 -20.60 -1.45
N MET A 285 -4.54 -21.42 -0.88
CA MET A 285 -3.79 -22.41 -1.65
C MET A 285 -4.72 -23.48 -2.25
N MET A 286 -5.68 -24.02 -1.48
CA MET A 286 -6.66 -24.96 -2.03
C MET A 286 -7.47 -24.33 -3.18
N ASN A 287 -7.90 -23.08 -3.03
CA ASN A 287 -8.60 -22.35 -4.10
C ASN A 287 -7.73 -22.27 -5.37
N ASN A 288 -6.44 -21.99 -5.22
CA ASN A 288 -5.50 -21.97 -6.33
C ASN A 288 -5.37 -23.32 -7.02
N TYR A 289 -5.31 -24.44 -6.30
CA TYR A 289 -5.23 -25.75 -6.96
C TYR A 289 -6.52 -26.05 -7.74
N VAL A 290 -7.67 -25.75 -7.15
CA VAL A 290 -8.99 -25.93 -7.79
C VAL A 290 -9.17 -25.07 -9.05
N GLY A 291 -8.69 -23.82 -9.02
CA GLY A 291 -8.87 -22.87 -10.13
C GLY A 291 -7.73 -22.85 -11.15
N ASN A 292 -6.49 -23.16 -10.74
CA ASN A 292 -5.29 -23.02 -11.57
C ASN A 292 -4.53 -24.32 -11.81
N VAL A 293 -4.75 -25.40 -11.08
CA VAL A 293 -4.00 -26.65 -11.28
C VAL A 293 -4.89 -27.73 -11.87
N PHE A 294 -5.94 -28.14 -11.16
CA PHE A 294 -6.83 -29.24 -11.54
C PHE A 294 -7.51 -29.11 -12.91
N PRO A 295 -7.89 -27.90 -13.40
CA PRO A 295 -8.48 -27.77 -14.73
C PRO A 295 -7.53 -28.10 -15.89
N TYR A 296 -6.23 -28.28 -15.63
CA TYR A 296 -5.21 -28.41 -16.68
C TYR A 296 -4.39 -29.68 -16.49
N GLU A 297 -4.64 -30.70 -17.31
CA GLU A 297 -3.97 -32.02 -17.23
C GLU A 297 -2.44 -31.91 -17.19
N THR A 298 -1.86 -31.02 -17.99
CA THR A 298 -0.41 -30.80 -18.04
C THR A 298 0.15 -30.24 -16.72
N ARG A 299 -0.63 -29.43 -16.01
CA ARG A 299 -0.25 -28.92 -14.68
C ARG A 299 -0.40 -30.05 -13.66
N VAL A 300 -1.53 -30.76 -13.66
CA VAL A 300 -1.75 -31.92 -12.77
C VAL A 300 -0.60 -32.93 -12.89
N ALA A 301 -0.21 -33.30 -14.12
CA ALA A 301 0.92 -34.21 -14.36
C ALA A 301 2.22 -33.70 -13.72
N TRP A 302 2.54 -32.41 -13.90
CA TRP A 302 3.75 -31.79 -13.34
C TRP A 302 3.76 -31.82 -11.80
N PHE A 303 2.61 -31.61 -11.16
CA PHE A 303 2.48 -31.69 -9.70
C PHE A 303 2.50 -33.14 -9.20
N ALA A 304 1.88 -34.07 -9.92
CA ALA A 304 1.90 -35.50 -9.61
C ALA A 304 3.32 -36.09 -9.64
N GLU A 305 4.15 -35.68 -10.62
CA GLU A 305 5.58 -36.01 -10.68
C GLU A 305 6.37 -35.54 -9.45
N ARG A 306 5.83 -34.56 -8.71
CA ARG A 306 6.41 -33.99 -7.48
C ARG A 306 5.69 -34.47 -6.21
N GLY A 307 4.96 -35.57 -6.32
CA GLY A 307 4.36 -36.26 -5.18
C GLY A 307 2.98 -35.75 -4.79
N MET A 308 2.34 -34.87 -5.58
CA MET A 308 0.94 -34.50 -5.33
C MET A 308 0.04 -35.73 -5.48
N PRO A 309 -0.74 -36.10 -4.46
CA PRO A 309 -1.74 -37.16 -4.59
C PRO A 309 -2.78 -36.77 -5.64
N VAL A 310 -3.11 -37.70 -6.52
CA VAL A 310 -4.13 -37.51 -7.56
C VAL A 310 -5.19 -38.60 -7.40
N SER A 311 -6.43 -38.19 -7.21
CA SER A 311 -7.60 -39.06 -7.18
C SER A 311 -8.69 -38.52 -8.10
N GLU A 312 -9.57 -39.38 -8.57
CA GLU A 312 -10.74 -38.97 -9.37
C GLU A 312 -11.63 -38.01 -8.56
N THR A 313 -11.82 -38.28 -7.27
CA THR A 313 -12.56 -37.41 -6.35
C THR A 313 -11.95 -36.02 -6.26
N LEU A 314 -10.62 -35.90 -6.21
CA LEU A 314 -9.93 -34.61 -6.16
C LEU A 314 -10.12 -33.83 -7.48
N LEU A 315 -9.96 -34.50 -8.62
CA LEU A 315 -10.06 -33.86 -9.93
C LEU A 315 -11.50 -33.45 -10.30
N THR A 316 -12.52 -34.14 -9.78
CA THR A 316 -13.93 -33.72 -9.94
C THR A 316 -14.26 -32.42 -9.19
N ARG A 317 -13.38 -31.93 -8.29
CA ARG A 317 -13.52 -30.63 -7.62
C ARG A 317 -13.06 -29.43 -8.46
N THR A 318 -12.61 -29.67 -9.69
CA THR A 318 -12.20 -28.61 -10.63
C THR A 318 -13.25 -27.50 -10.73
N GLY A 319 -12.83 -26.25 -10.51
CA GLY A 319 -13.72 -25.08 -10.58
C GLY A 319 -14.80 -24.99 -9.49
N SER A 320 -14.81 -25.87 -8.49
CA SER A 320 -15.80 -25.81 -7.41
C SER A 320 -15.59 -24.59 -6.51
N ALA A 321 -16.66 -23.85 -6.21
CA ALA A 321 -16.62 -22.77 -5.22
C ALA A 321 -16.61 -23.30 -3.76
N GLU A 322 -16.92 -24.58 -3.58
CA GLU A 322 -17.04 -25.27 -2.30
C GLU A 322 -15.79 -26.13 -2.03
N TYR A 323 -14.85 -25.56 -1.29
CA TYR A 323 -13.59 -26.20 -0.90
C TYR A 323 -13.75 -27.34 0.13
N ASN A 324 -14.94 -27.49 0.72
CA ASN A 324 -15.24 -28.52 1.72
C ASN A 324 -14.86 -29.92 1.20
N GLY A 325 -15.14 -30.19 -0.08
CA GLY A 325 -14.79 -31.48 -0.69
C GLY A 325 -13.29 -31.70 -0.89
N VAL A 326 -12.47 -30.65 -0.97
CA VAL A 326 -11.00 -30.77 -1.07
C VAL A 326 -10.37 -30.94 0.31
N ALA A 327 -10.93 -30.29 1.33
CA ALA A 327 -10.47 -30.42 2.71
C ALA A 327 -10.66 -31.85 3.28
N GLU A 328 -11.55 -32.64 2.69
CA GLU A 328 -11.80 -34.04 3.04
C GLU A 328 -10.73 -35.01 2.51
N GLU A 329 -9.95 -34.61 1.49
CA GLU A 329 -8.90 -35.40 0.86
C GLU A 329 -7.61 -35.38 1.70
N LYS A 330 -7.56 -36.21 2.75
CA LYS A 330 -6.51 -36.18 3.78
C LYS A 330 -5.08 -36.26 3.24
N GLU A 331 -4.82 -37.16 2.28
CA GLU A 331 -3.49 -37.31 1.68
C GLU A 331 -3.07 -36.04 0.94
N PHE A 332 -4.00 -35.44 0.18
CA PHE A 332 -3.75 -34.18 -0.51
C PHE A 332 -3.49 -33.05 0.48
N ILE A 333 -4.27 -32.94 1.56
CA ILE A 333 -4.07 -31.90 2.58
C ILE A 333 -2.74 -32.07 3.33
N GLU A 334 -2.34 -33.30 3.64
CA GLU A 334 -1.04 -33.58 4.25
C GLU A 334 0.12 -33.21 3.30
N TRP A 335 0.02 -33.60 2.03
CA TRP A 335 0.98 -33.16 1.01
C TRP A 335 0.99 -31.63 0.85
N LEU A 336 -0.18 -30.99 0.85
CA LEU A 336 -0.30 -29.54 0.68
C LEU A 336 0.43 -28.79 1.82
N ARG A 337 0.27 -29.26 3.07
CA ARG A 337 0.95 -28.77 4.28
C ARG A 337 2.47 -28.92 4.21
N ASN A 338 2.97 -30.05 3.72
CA ASN A 338 4.39 -30.35 3.71
C ASN A 338 5.12 -29.72 2.50
N ASP A 339 4.54 -29.85 1.31
CA ASP A 339 5.20 -29.56 0.04
C ASP A 339 4.42 -28.64 -0.90
N GLY A 340 3.11 -28.49 -0.70
CA GLY A 340 2.23 -27.83 -1.68
C GLY A 340 2.60 -26.38 -1.99
N THR A 341 2.89 -25.54 -0.98
CA THR A 341 3.29 -24.14 -1.21
C THR A 341 4.64 -24.04 -1.91
N LYS A 342 5.60 -24.89 -1.52
CA LYS A 342 6.95 -24.93 -2.12
C LYS A 342 6.85 -25.38 -3.59
N THR A 343 6.07 -26.42 -3.85
CA THR A 343 5.88 -27.00 -5.18
C THR A 343 5.14 -26.03 -6.10
N TYR A 344 4.11 -25.34 -5.60
CA TYR A 344 3.42 -24.29 -6.36
C TYR A 344 4.33 -23.09 -6.67
N THR A 345 5.17 -22.68 -5.72
CA THR A 345 6.16 -21.62 -5.97
C THR A 345 7.17 -22.04 -7.04
N ALA A 346 7.67 -23.29 -6.98
CA ALA A 346 8.55 -23.84 -8.00
C ALA A 346 7.87 -23.90 -9.38
N PHE A 347 6.58 -24.27 -9.43
CA PHE A 347 5.80 -24.29 -10.67
C PHE A 347 5.80 -22.92 -11.36
N LEU A 348 5.56 -21.84 -10.60
CA LEU A 348 5.55 -20.47 -11.12
C LEU A 348 6.94 -20.04 -11.63
N VAL A 349 8.01 -20.45 -10.94
CA VAL A 349 9.39 -20.12 -11.34
C VAL A 349 9.83 -20.90 -12.58
N ASP A 350 9.44 -22.17 -12.68
CA ASP A 350 9.76 -23.04 -13.82
C ASP A 350 8.95 -22.68 -15.08
N HIS A 351 7.84 -21.95 -14.94
CA HIS A 351 6.99 -21.51 -16.05
C HIS A 351 6.84 -19.97 -16.09
N PRO A 352 7.93 -19.21 -16.23
CA PRO A 352 7.91 -17.75 -16.07
C PRO A 352 7.04 -17.04 -17.11
N LEU A 353 6.98 -17.56 -18.34
CA LEU A 353 6.11 -17.01 -19.38
C LEU A 353 4.63 -17.24 -19.05
N LEU A 354 4.26 -18.43 -18.55
CA LEU A 354 2.89 -18.73 -18.13
C LEU A 354 2.48 -17.80 -16.99
N THR A 355 3.33 -17.63 -15.98
CA THR A 355 3.09 -16.76 -14.83
C THR A 355 2.97 -15.28 -15.23
N ALA A 356 3.82 -14.80 -16.14
CA ALA A 356 3.72 -13.44 -16.64
C ALA A 356 2.43 -13.23 -17.47
N LEU A 357 2.10 -14.18 -18.34
CA LEU A 357 0.90 -14.10 -19.17
C LEU A 357 -0.38 -14.23 -18.36
N SER A 358 -0.41 -15.01 -17.26
CA SER A 358 -1.60 -15.09 -16.41
C SER A 358 -1.91 -13.74 -15.76
N ILE A 359 -0.89 -13.03 -15.28
CA ILE A 359 -1.06 -11.67 -14.74
C ILE A 359 -1.49 -10.70 -15.85
N TYR A 360 -0.85 -10.76 -17.01
CA TYR A 360 -1.16 -9.88 -18.13
C TYR A 360 -2.60 -10.06 -18.64
N ASN A 361 -3.04 -11.31 -18.83
CA ASN A 361 -4.38 -11.62 -19.34
C ASN A 361 -5.49 -11.24 -18.34
N ALA A 362 -5.19 -11.28 -17.04
CA ALA A 362 -6.12 -10.85 -15.98
C ALA A 362 -6.01 -9.35 -15.66
N ALA A 363 -5.12 -8.61 -16.32
CA ALA A 363 -4.84 -7.21 -15.98
C ALA A 363 -6.08 -6.33 -16.07
N ASP A 364 -6.91 -6.47 -17.10
CA ASP A 364 -8.15 -5.66 -17.23
C ASP A 364 -9.13 -5.95 -16.08
N GLU A 365 -9.23 -7.21 -15.65
CA GLU A 365 -10.07 -7.61 -14.52
C GLU A 365 -9.60 -6.96 -13.21
N PHE A 366 -8.28 -6.83 -12.99
CA PHE A 366 -7.76 -6.20 -11.76
C PHE A 366 -8.19 -4.73 -11.59
N PHE A 367 -8.43 -4.04 -12.70
CA PHE A 367 -8.83 -2.62 -12.71
C PHE A 367 -10.29 -2.42 -13.11
N ALA A 368 -11.07 -3.50 -13.29
CA ALA A 368 -12.46 -3.41 -13.73
C ALA A 368 -13.38 -2.72 -12.71
N GLU A 369 -12.99 -2.72 -11.44
CA GLU A 369 -13.73 -2.10 -10.34
C GLU A 369 -12.83 -1.18 -9.50
N ASN A 370 -13.42 -0.13 -8.93
CA ASN A 370 -12.75 0.80 -8.03
C ASN A 370 -13.59 1.17 -6.81
N VAL A 371 -14.86 0.81 -6.74
CA VAL A 371 -15.68 0.94 -5.54
C VAL A 371 -15.72 -0.38 -4.76
N GLN A 372 -15.95 -0.27 -3.45
CA GLN A 372 -16.19 -1.43 -2.61
C GLN A 372 -17.53 -2.10 -2.98
N PRO A 373 -17.63 -3.44 -2.90
CA PRO A 373 -18.84 -4.16 -3.31
C PRO A 373 -19.78 -4.56 -2.14
N PHE A 374 -19.48 -4.16 -0.89
CA PHE A 374 -20.15 -4.64 0.33
C PHE A 374 -21.46 -3.91 0.63
N PHE A 375 -21.61 -2.67 0.20
CA PHE A 375 -22.85 -1.93 0.40
C PHE A 375 -23.07 -0.89 -0.70
N TYR A 376 -24.34 -0.64 -0.99
CA TYR A 376 -24.77 0.47 -1.83
C TYR A 376 -25.88 1.23 -1.08
N GLY A 377 -25.64 2.51 -0.83
CA GLY A 377 -26.59 3.39 -0.14
C GLY A 377 -27.62 3.99 -1.09
N ALA A 378 -28.55 4.79 -0.55
CA ALA A 378 -29.31 5.72 -1.38
C ALA A 378 -28.36 6.78 -2.01
N LYS A 379 -28.78 7.51 -3.04
CA LYS A 379 -27.90 8.51 -3.70
C LYS A 379 -27.44 9.61 -2.74
N GLU A 380 -28.20 9.79 -1.66
CA GLU A 380 -28.01 10.75 -0.59
C GLU A 380 -27.04 10.25 0.49
N ASP A 381 -26.80 8.94 0.55
CA ASP A 381 -25.91 8.30 1.52
C ASP A 381 -24.50 8.22 0.93
N LYS A 382 -23.54 8.92 1.56
CA LYS A 382 -22.13 9.03 1.12
C LYS A 382 -21.97 9.89 -0.15
N PRO A 383 -20.78 10.45 -0.44
CA PRO A 383 -20.60 11.37 -1.55
C PRO A 383 -20.58 10.64 -2.90
N ARG A 384 -21.64 9.91 -3.25
CA ARG A 384 -21.83 9.19 -4.52
C ARG A 384 -21.80 10.13 -5.72
N TRP A 385 -22.21 11.38 -5.52
CA TRP A 385 -22.01 12.47 -6.49
C TRP A 385 -20.54 12.68 -6.88
N ALA A 386 -19.59 12.24 -6.04
CA ALA A 386 -18.16 12.32 -6.29
C ALA A 386 -17.60 11.09 -7.02
N GLU A 387 -18.41 10.09 -7.37
CA GLU A 387 -17.98 8.92 -8.15
C GLU A 387 -17.31 9.28 -9.48
N PRO A 388 -17.78 10.25 -10.29
CA PRO A 388 -17.08 10.64 -11.52
C PRO A 388 -15.67 11.18 -11.26
N LEU A 389 -15.51 11.99 -10.20
CA LEU A 389 -14.19 12.45 -9.74
C LEU A 389 -13.36 11.27 -9.22
N GLY A 390 -14.01 10.33 -8.54
CA GLY A 390 -13.42 9.08 -8.09
C GLY A 390 -12.87 8.22 -9.21
N ASN A 391 -13.61 8.09 -10.32
CA ASN A 391 -13.17 7.35 -11.51
C ASN A 391 -11.97 8.01 -12.20
N LEU A 392 -11.85 9.34 -12.12
CA LEU A 392 -10.66 10.04 -12.56
C LEU A 392 -9.46 9.74 -11.65
N LEU A 393 -9.65 9.83 -10.32
CA LEU A 393 -8.58 9.68 -9.33
C LEU A 393 -8.17 8.22 -9.11
N HIS A 394 -9.07 7.28 -9.34
CA HIS A 394 -8.89 5.84 -9.26
C HIS A 394 -9.25 5.17 -10.58
N PRO A 395 -8.44 5.34 -11.65
CA PRO A 395 -8.80 4.87 -12.98
C PRO A 395 -9.10 3.36 -13.05
N LEU A 396 -10.12 3.04 -13.85
CA LEU A 396 -10.55 1.68 -14.19
C LEU A 396 -9.81 1.18 -15.43
N THR A 397 -8.48 1.26 -15.44
CA THR A 397 -7.70 0.85 -16.61
C THR A 397 -6.38 0.18 -16.23
N SER A 398 -6.11 -0.95 -16.88
CA SER A 398 -4.83 -1.66 -16.82
C SER A 398 -3.67 -0.87 -17.40
N ALA A 399 -3.94 0.21 -18.16
CA ALA A 399 -2.91 1.11 -18.67
C ALA A 399 -2.01 1.70 -17.56
N LEU A 400 -2.47 1.72 -16.31
CA LEU A 400 -1.66 2.10 -15.15
C LEU A 400 -0.41 1.21 -14.98
N LEU A 401 -0.44 -0.05 -15.42
CA LEU A 401 0.72 -0.95 -15.45
C LEU A 401 1.82 -0.47 -16.41
N LEU A 402 1.50 0.40 -17.37
CA LEU A 402 2.47 1.01 -18.29
C LEU A 402 2.78 2.46 -17.91
N ILE A 403 1.76 3.24 -17.52
CA ILE A 403 1.89 4.65 -17.18
C ILE A 403 2.81 4.82 -15.96
N ALA A 404 2.61 4.05 -14.89
CA ALA A 404 3.40 4.22 -13.67
C ALA A 404 4.90 3.89 -13.90
N PRO A 405 5.27 2.79 -14.58
CA PRO A 405 6.66 2.57 -14.99
C PRO A 405 7.20 3.65 -15.93
N ALA A 406 6.42 4.12 -16.90
CA ALA A 406 6.85 5.18 -17.82
C ALA A 406 7.17 6.48 -17.06
N LEU A 407 6.33 6.88 -16.08
CA LEU A 407 6.61 8.01 -15.19
C LEU A 407 7.89 7.80 -14.39
N CYS A 408 8.13 6.59 -13.88
CA CYS A 408 9.38 6.25 -13.21
C CYS A 408 10.59 6.41 -14.14
N LEU A 409 10.50 5.93 -15.39
CA LEU A 409 11.57 6.09 -16.39
C LEU A 409 11.82 7.57 -16.73
N ILE A 410 10.77 8.39 -16.85
CA ILE A 410 10.89 9.85 -17.05
C ILE A 410 11.60 10.48 -15.83
N LEU A 411 11.23 10.10 -14.61
CA LEU A 411 11.87 10.57 -13.39
C LEU A 411 13.33 10.09 -13.24
N ILE A 412 13.69 8.93 -13.79
CA ILE A 412 15.07 8.43 -13.81
C ILE A 412 15.88 9.15 -14.90
N GLY A 413 15.33 9.30 -16.11
CA GLY A 413 15.99 9.93 -17.25
C GLY A 413 16.17 11.44 -17.10
N SER A 414 15.28 12.10 -16.36
CA SER A 414 15.38 13.54 -16.03
C SER A 414 16.49 13.89 -15.02
N ARG A 415 17.33 12.92 -14.61
CA ARG A 415 18.50 13.12 -13.71
C ARG A 415 19.56 14.11 -14.24
N ALA A 416 19.48 14.53 -15.50
CA ALA A 416 20.28 15.62 -16.03
C ALA A 416 19.89 17.01 -15.47
N ALA A 417 18.70 17.14 -14.87
CA ALA A 417 18.31 18.32 -14.10
C ALA A 417 18.70 18.17 -12.62
N PRO A 418 19.22 19.21 -11.95
CA PRO A 418 19.37 19.23 -10.50
C PRO A 418 18.01 18.93 -9.85
N GLY A 419 17.92 17.92 -8.99
CA GLY A 419 16.65 17.57 -8.35
C GLY A 419 16.76 16.51 -7.27
N ASN A 420 15.83 16.56 -6.31
CA ASN A 420 15.77 15.63 -5.20
C ASN A 420 15.40 14.19 -5.69
N PRO A 421 16.23 13.15 -5.44
CA PRO A 421 15.94 11.78 -5.86
C PRO A 421 14.78 11.15 -5.08
N LEU A 422 14.32 11.77 -3.98
CA LEU A 422 13.24 11.28 -3.11
C LEU A 422 12.02 10.84 -3.89
N TRP A 423 11.49 11.71 -4.76
CA TRP A 423 10.27 11.39 -5.50
C TRP A 423 10.48 10.32 -6.57
N THR A 424 11.67 10.21 -7.15
CA THR A 424 12.00 9.07 -8.03
C THR A 424 11.96 7.77 -7.24
N VAL A 425 12.68 7.72 -6.12
CA VAL A 425 12.77 6.49 -5.30
C VAL A 425 11.39 6.09 -4.79
N PHE A 426 10.62 7.04 -4.27
CA PHE A 426 9.30 6.76 -3.71
C PHE A 426 8.29 6.33 -4.79
N ALA A 427 8.24 7.02 -5.94
CA ALA A 427 7.36 6.61 -7.04
C ALA A 427 7.74 5.22 -7.58
N CYS A 428 9.05 4.94 -7.77
CA CYS A 428 9.52 3.63 -8.21
C CYS A 428 9.16 2.53 -7.20
N LEU A 429 9.29 2.81 -5.90
CA LEU A 429 8.93 1.86 -4.85
C LEU A 429 7.44 1.53 -4.89
N LEU A 430 6.57 2.55 -4.99
CA LEU A 430 5.12 2.35 -5.10
C LEU A 430 4.76 1.57 -6.37
N THR A 431 5.41 1.86 -7.50
CA THR A 431 5.16 1.16 -8.77
C THR A 431 5.59 -0.31 -8.71
N VAL A 432 6.83 -0.58 -8.31
CA VAL A 432 7.36 -1.95 -8.22
C VAL A 432 6.58 -2.75 -7.19
N GLY A 433 6.34 -2.16 -6.02
CA GLY A 433 5.59 -2.82 -4.96
C GLY A 433 4.12 -3.03 -5.30
N GLY A 434 3.47 -2.09 -6.00
CA GLY A 434 2.10 -2.23 -6.48
C GLY A 434 1.97 -3.37 -7.49
N ILE A 435 2.85 -3.44 -8.50
CA ILE A 435 2.90 -4.54 -9.47
C ILE A 435 3.14 -5.88 -8.74
N ALA A 436 4.13 -5.92 -7.85
CA ALA A 436 4.49 -7.12 -7.11
C ALA A 436 3.33 -7.62 -6.22
N LEU A 437 2.69 -6.73 -5.46
CA LEU A 437 1.56 -7.11 -4.60
C LEU A 437 0.34 -7.55 -5.40
N THR A 438 0.02 -6.89 -6.50
CA THR A 438 -1.05 -7.33 -7.40
C THR A 438 -0.77 -8.74 -7.94
N GLY A 439 0.45 -8.98 -8.43
CA GLY A 439 0.85 -10.29 -8.92
C GLY A 439 0.83 -11.37 -7.84
N ILE A 440 1.42 -11.11 -6.67
CA ILE A 440 1.45 -12.06 -5.55
C ILE A 440 0.03 -12.36 -5.05
N ALA A 441 -0.83 -11.36 -4.92
CA ALA A 441 -2.20 -11.55 -4.46
C ALA A 441 -3.00 -12.41 -5.45
N TYR A 442 -2.90 -12.12 -6.75
CA TYR A 442 -3.58 -12.88 -7.80
C TYR A 442 -3.07 -14.33 -7.91
N LEU A 443 -1.75 -14.51 -7.90
CA LEU A 443 -1.16 -15.85 -7.98
C LEU A 443 -1.38 -16.67 -6.70
N GLY A 444 -1.66 -16.02 -5.58
CA GLY A 444 -1.90 -16.63 -4.27
C GLY A 444 -3.37 -16.91 -3.94
N GLU A 445 -4.32 -16.29 -4.64
CA GLU A 445 -5.76 -16.47 -4.44
C GLU A 445 -6.53 -16.11 -5.72
N VAL A 446 -7.31 -17.07 -6.22
CA VAL A 446 -8.16 -16.92 -7.42
C VAL A 446 -9.60 -16.50 -7.09
N ARG A 447 -10.00 -16.50 -5.82
CA ARG A 447 -11.34 -16.09 -5.39
C ARG A 447 -11.37 -14.61 -5.01
N SER A 448 -12.47 -13.94 -5.36
CA SER A 448 -12.69 -12.51 -5.04
C SER A 448 -11.48 -11.66 -5.44
N ILE A 449 -10.95 -11.90 -6.65
CA ILE A 449 -9.69 -11.36 -7.16
C ILE A 449 -9.61 -9.85 -6.92
N TRP A 450 -10.66 -9.11 -7.27
CA TRP A 450 -10.74 -7.65 -7.11
C TRP A 450 -10.35 -7.18 -5.71
N ARG A 451 -10.93 -7.80 -4.67
CA ARG A 451 -10.64 -7.46 -3.27
C ARG A 451 -9.17 -7.72 -2.91
N HIS A 452 -8.62 -8.84 -3.38
CA HIS A 452 -7.26 -9.26 -3.01
C HIS A 452 -6.18 -8.44 -3.74
N VAL A 453 -6.38 -8.14 -5.02
CA VAL A 453 -5.43 -7.34 -5.82
C VAL A 453 -5.52 -5.84 -5.52
N LEU A 454 -6.62 -5.39 -4.89
CA LEU A 454 -6.87 -3.98 -4.60
C LEU A 454 -5.72 -3.30 -3.84
N SER A 455 -5.05 -4.01 -2.93
CA SER A 455 -3.90 -3.46 -2.20
C SER A 455 -2.77 -3.02 -3.14
N GLY A 456 -2.48 -3.79 -4.20
CA GLY A 456 -1.48 -3.40 -5.21
C GLY A 456 -2.00 -2.39 -6.21
N VAL A 457 -3.27 -2.53 -6.65
CA VAL A 457 -3.92 -1.60 -7.59
C VAL A 457 -4.02 -0.19 -6.99
N PHE A 458 -4.39 -0.08 -5.73
CA PHE A 458 -4.42 1.17 -4.97
C PHE A 458 -3.05 1.85 -4.97
N MET A 459 -1.97 1.09 -4.74
CA MET A 459 -0.61 1.63 -4.79
C MET A 459 -0.25 2.15 -6.18
N LEU A 460 -0.67 1.48 -7.25
CA LEU A 460 -0.40 1.91 -8.62
C LEU A 460 -1.16 3.20 -8.99
N ARG A 461 -2.42 3.31 -8.55
CA ARG A 461 -3.21 4.55 -8.69
C ARG A 461 -2.52 5.71 -7.96
N LEU A 462 -2.08 5.50 -6.72
CA LEU A 462 -1.34 6.50 -5.96
C LEU A 462 0.03 6.84 -6.60
N ALA A 463 0.78 5.82 -7.06
CA ALA A 463 2.07 5.98 -7.72
C ALA A 463 1.96 6.88 -8.96
N THR A 464 0.88 6.75 -9.72
CA THR A 464 0.63 7.53 -10.93
C THR A 464 0.48 9.01 -10.59
N TRP A 465 -0.35 9.37 -9.61
CA TRP A 465 -0.53 10.76 -9.20
C TRP A 465 0.73 11.36 -8.58
N ILE A 466 1.42 10.61 -7.71
CA ILE A 466 2.70 11.04 -7.14
C ILE A 466 3.75 11.23 -8.24
N GLY A 467 3.83 10.32 -9.22
CA GLY A 467 4.73 10.41 -10.36
C GLY A 467 4.45 11.65 -11.21
N LEU A 468 3.19 11.92 -11.54
CA LEU A 468 2.78 13.12 -12.27
C LEU A 468 3.14 14.41 -11.52
N LEU A 469 2.85 14.49 -10.22
CA LEU A 469 3.20 15.62 -9.37
C LEU A 469 4.72 15.83 -9.29
N ALA A 470 5.49 14.76 -9.21
CA ALA A 470 6.95 14.80 -9.18
C ALA A 470 7.55 15.28 -10.51
N VAL A 471 7.00 14.83 -11.65
CA VAL A 471 7.39 15.33 -12.98
C VAL A 471 7.04 16.81 -13.10
N TYR A 472 5.85 17.22 -12.66
CA TYR A 472 5.43 18.61 -12.66
C TYR A 472 6.35 19.50 -11.79
N ASP A 473 6.68 19.07 -10.58
CA ASP A 473 7.57 19.81 -9.68
C ASP A 473 8.95 20.00 -10.32
N ARG A 474 9.55 18.94 -10.87
CA ARG A 474 10.86 19.02 -11.53
C ARG A 474 10.88 19.92 -12.75
N THR A 475 9.87 19.82 -13.61
CA THR A 475 9.78 20.65 -14.83
C THR A 475 9.64 22.13 -14.49
N ARG A 476 8.94 22.47 -13.40
CA ARG A 476 8.85 23.84 -12.88
C ARG A 476 10.19 24.31 -12.31
N SER A 477 10.85 23.51 -11.48
CA SER A 477 12.17 23.86 -10.93
C SER A 477 13.19 24.14 -12.04
N ALA A 478 13.25 23.30 -13.07
CA ALA A 478 14.18 23.48 -14.20
C ALA A 478 13.93 24.78 -15.00
N ARG A 479 12.66 25.19 -15.17
CA ARG A 479 12.32 26.46 -15.83
C ARG A 479 12.74 27.67 -15.02
N THR A 480 12.56 27.62 -13.69
CA THR A 480 12.99 28.70 -12.80
C THR A 480 14.51 28.85 -12.81
N GLU A 481 15.27 27.75 -12.73
CA GLU A 481 16.73 27.80 -12.81
C GLU A 481 17.24 28.37 -14.14
N LYS A 482 16.61 27.99 -15.26
CA LYS A 482 16.96 28.54 -16.58
C LYS A 482 16.73 30.04 -16.64
N LYS A 483 15.56 30.51 -16.17
CA LYS A 483 15.24 31.94 -16.14
C LYS A 483 16.21 32.74 -15.26
N GLU A 484 16.59 32.22 -14.09
CA GLU A 484 17.57 32.88 -13.22
C GLU A 484 18.97 32.97 -13.85
N LYS A 485 19.38 31.97 -14.64
CA LYS A 485 20.63 32.02 -15.42
C LYS A 485 20.57 33.04 -16.55
N ASP A 486 19.45 33.10 -17.28
CA ASP A 486 19.26 33.99 -18.41
C ASP A 486 19.13 35.47 -17.95
N ASP A 487 18.45 35.74 -16.84
CA ASP A 487 18.22 37.09 -16.29
C ASP A 487 19.35 37.58 -15.35
N GLY A 488 20.24 36.68 -14.92
CA GLY A 488 21.34 36.97 -14.00
C GLY A 488 22.46 37.83 -14.61
N PRO A 489 23.35 38.42 -13.80
CA PRO A 489 24.42 39.30 -14.27
C PRO A 489 25.38 38.66 -15.29
N GLY A 490 25.48 37.32 -15.33
CA GLY A 490 26.23 36.58 -16.36
C GLY A 490 25.45 36.33 -17.68
N GLY A 491 24.11 36.28 -17.65
CA GLY A 491 23.28 36.11 -18.85
C GLY A 491 23.20 37.40 -19.70
N LYS A 492 23.20 38.56 -19.04
CA LYS A 492 23.27 39.88 -19.70
C LYS A 492 24.62 40.19 -20.35
N GLN A 493 25.70 39.49 -19.99
CA GLN A 493 27.00 39.68 -20.65
C GLN A 493 27.09 38.97 -22.01
N ASN A 494 26.35 37.87 -22.20
CA ASN A 494 26.37 37.12 -23.48
C ASN A 494 25.37 37.66 -24.51
N SER A 495 24.37 38.43 -24.11
CA SER A 495 23.42 39.09 -25.03
C SER A 495 23.87 40.47 -25.51
N ALA A 496 24.99 41.00 -24.97
CA ALA A 496 25.60 42.26 -25.40
C ALA A 496 26.78 42.05 -26.39
N ILE A 497 27.02 40.81 -26.83
CA ILE A 497 28.00 40.47 -27.87
C ILE A 497 27.25 39.82 -29.04
N ILE A 498 26.38 40.60 -29.71
CA ILE A 498 25.97 40.38 -31.10
C ILE A 498 25.91 41.75 -31.77
#